data_AF-A0A7S0C5U8-F1
#
_entry.id   AF-A0A7S0C5U8-F1
#
_cell.length_a   1.000
_cell.length_b   1.000
_cell.length_c   1.000
_cell.angle_alpha   90.00
_cell.angle_beta   90.00
_cell.angle_gamma   90.00
#
_symmetry.space_group_name_H-M   'P 1'
#
loop_
_entity.id
_entity.type
_entity.pdbx_description
1 polymer ?
#
loop_
_entity_poly.entity_id
_entity_poly.type
_entity_poly.pdbx_seq_one_letter_code
_entity_poly.pdbx_strand_id
1 'polypeptide(L)'
;ALRALESSNMCGRFSMLCPVTCQTCDDLLSAQNAPVPDKCISTSIDSFQSDTGYYQFGGQDYSGQYQPDVHMTIGTRLAFEQFDHSNWMNPIGFSFHPDNVATPSEWANNDLTQLSSEYVKYYVDGTEIDHDTYQRLFGQPRDSWRRSVFRTYLNITQELADLSRGGVIYYTNEILRKMSGKIIIHNKDGSRAAGSKGSQEQTLQPVNVPDGIDLTCGTDGLEDYMSPNGKYSCSQRFFCGAIETVYEKCIHAMDCKMYHEMRASGYDDHKDELVTFSQLMIPHHMNAINMAKSLLNHYKDHDGPRGVPGKLMPTSDRFDTLYEVIMGQTQQIQKMKQFLATHQGYQDYGFNADSVGPHCEDHGKEVSVDNSGSGSVNMVLLPLTMWALLWMPIQG
;
A
#
# COMPACT_ATOMS: atom_id res chain seq x y z
N ALA A 1 -34.64 -37.54 -13.99
CA ALA A 1 -33.66 -37.82 -12.93
C ALA A 1 -32.27 -37.62 -13.54
N LEU A 2 -31.36 -36.91 -12.85
CA LEU A 2 -30.12 -36.27 -13.34
C LEU A 2 -30.31 -34.90 -14.02
N ARG A 3 -30.66 -33.89 -13.22
CA ARG A 3 -30.25 -32.48 -13.33
C ARG A 3 -30.39 -31.84 -11.94
N ALA A 4 -29.51 -30.90 -11.63
CA ALA A 4 -29.37 -30.13 -10.38
C ALA A 4 -28.45 -30.75 -9.31
N LEU A 5 -27.15 -30.50 -9.47
CA LEU A 5 -26.19 -30.26 -8.39
C LEU A 5 -25.00 -29.54 -9.03
N GLU A 6 -25.04 -28.20 -9.02
CA GLU A 6 -23.90 -27.27 -9.11
C GLU A 6 -24.45 -25.85 -9.34
N SER A 7 -24.66 -25.12 -8.24
CA SER A 7 -24.70 -23.64 -8.15
C SER A 7 -25.25 -23.23 -6.77
N SER A 8 -24.44 -23.42 -5.73
CA SER A 8 -24.61 -22.69 -4.47
C SER A 8 -23.81 -21.38 -4.56
N ASN A 9 -24.26 -20.48 -5.43
CA ASN A 9 -23.92 -19.06 -5.39
C ASN A 9 -24.84 -18.40 -4.34
N MET A 10 -24.36 -18.22 -3.11
CA MET A 10 -25.07 -17.46 -2.07
C MET A 10 -24.93 -15.94 -2.24
N CYS A 11 -25.05 -15.46 -3.49
CA CYS A 11 -25.38 -14.07 -3.82
C CYS A 11 -26.26 -14.00 -5.10
N GLY A 12 -27.04 -15.05 -5.38
CA GLY A 12 -27.82 -15.19 -6.62
C GLY A 12 -29.34 -15.18 -6.48
N ARG A 13 -29.91 -14.78 -5.34
CA ARG A 13 -31.37 -14.65 -5.18
C ARG A 13 -31.72 -13.39 -4.39
N PHE A 14 -31.56 -12.24 -5.01
CA PHE A 14 -32.41 -11.05 -4.85
C PHE A 14 -31.98 -10.03 -5.91
N SER A 15 -32.46 -10.20 -7.14
CA SER A 15 -32.40 -9.16 -8.15
C SER A 15 -33.82 -8.94 -8.65
N MET A 16 -34.40 -7.80 -8.23
CA MET A 16 -35.26 -6.94 -9.05
C MET A 16 -35.84 -5.72 -8.29
N LEU A 17 -35.48 -5.46 -7.02
CA LEU A 17 -35.93 -4.26 -6.30
C LEU A 17 -34.86 -3.66 -5.35
N CYS A 18 -33.57 -3.72 -5.71
CA CYS A 18 -32.55 -2.95 -5.00
C CYS A 18 -32.01 -1.86 -5.95
N PRO A 19 -32.35 -0.57 -5.75
CA PRO A 19 -31.52 0.48 -6.32
C PRO A 19 -30.13 0.34 -5.69
N VAL A 20 -29.09 0.41 -6.53
CA VAL A 20 -27.69 0.29 -6.11
C VAL A 20 -27.31 1.55 -5.32
N THR A 21 -27.70 1.57 -4.05
CA THR A 21 -27.02 2.27 -2.97
C THR A 21 -26.48 1.15 -2.10
N CYS A 22 -25.16 0.95 -2.06
CA CYS A 22 -24.56 0.08 -1.05
C CYS A 22 -25.06 0.56 0.31
N GLN A 23 -25.97 -0.19 0.92
CA GLN A 23 -26.52 0.12 2.23
C GLN A 23 -25.39 0.06 3.25
N THR A 24 -24.97 1.25 3.68
CA THR A 24 -24.02 1.56 4.74
C THR A 24 -24.53 1.11 6.10
N CYS A 25 -23.62 0.76 7.02
CA CYS A 25 -23.65 0.86 8.49
C CYS A 25 -24.91 0.55 9.34
N ASP A 26 -26.14 0.41 8.81
CA ASP A 26 -27.38 0.17 9.57
C ASP A 26 -28.01 -1.22 9.29
N ASP A 27 -27.86 -1.77 8.08
CA ASP A 27 -28.59 -2.98 7.67
C ASP A 27 -27.95 -4.31 8.09
N LEU A 28 -26.71 -4.30 8.61
CA LEU A 28 -26.02 -5.50 9.13
C LEU A 28 -25.89 -5.54 10.67
N LEU A 29 -26.21 -4.44 11.36
CA LEU A 29 -26.03 -4.32 12.81
C LEU A 29 -26.93 -5.26 13.61
N SER A 30 -28.10 -5.64 13.08
CA SER A 30 -29.01 -6.55 13.78
C SER A 30 -28.62 -8.03 13.68
N ALA A 31 -27.64 -8.40 12.85
CA ALA A 31 -27.33 -9.79 12.55
C ALA A 31 -26.02 -10.32 13.17
N GLN A 32 -25.13 -9.45 13.69
CA GLN A 32 -23.72 -9.83 13.89
C GLN A 32 -23.15 -9.63 15.31
N ASN A 33 -23.92 -9.46 16.39
CA ASN A 33 -23.40 -9.35 17.78
C ASN A 33 -22.32 -8.26 18.05
N ALA A 34 -22.00 -7.40 17.08
CA ALA A 34 -21.03 -6.32 17.22
C ALA A 34 -21.68 -5.09 17.88
N PRO A 35 -20.91 -4.28 18.65
CA PRO A 35 -21.44 -3.07 19.26
C PRO A 35 -21.87 -2.04 18.21
N VAL A 36 -23.01 -1.37 18.44
CA VAL A 36 -23.45 -0.26 17.57
C VAL A 36 -22.51 0.95 17.75
N PRO A 37 -21.97 1.54 16.66
CA PRO A 37 -21.19 2.76 16.71
C PRO A 37 -22.06 4.02 16.62
N ASP A 38 -21.57 5.14 17.16
CA ASP A 38 -22.19 6.46 16.97
C ASP A 38 -21.85 7.06 15.61
N LYS A 39 -20.65 6.75 15.09
CA LYS A 39 -20.21 7.12 13.74
C LYS A 39 -19.59 5.91 13.06
N CYS A 40 -19.96 5.68 11.81
CA CYS A 40 -19.47 4.56 11.02
C CYS A 40 -19.00 5.06 9.65
N ILE A 41 -17.83 4.59 9.23
CA ILE A 41 -17.17 5.00 7.99
C ILE A 41 -16.76 3.75 7.22
N SER A 42 -17.23 3.62 5.98
CA SER A 42 -16.70 2.59 5.08
C SER A 42 -15.38 3.06 4.48
N THR A 43 -14.42 2.16 4.37
CA THR A 43 -13.11 2.48 3.80
C THR A 43 -12.88 1.69 2.50
N SER A 44 -12.10 2.28 1.61
CA SER A 44 -11.53 1.63 0.42
C SER A 44 -10.14 2.21 0.17
N ILE A 45 -9.35 1.56 -0.67
CA ILE A 45 -8.02 2.02 -1.09
C ILE A 45 -8.06 2.36 -2.57
N ASP A 46 -7.61 3.57 -2.88
CA ASP A 46 -7.28 3.95 -4.24
C ASP A 46 -5.77 3.81 -4.45
N SER A 47 -5.37 2.67 -5.04
CA SER A 47 -3.96 2.37 -5.34
C SER A 47 -3.37 3.26 -6.43
N PHE A 48 -4.17 4.07 -7.14
CA PHE A 48 -3.70 4.90 -8.25
C PHE A 48 -3.28 6.31 -7.81
N GLN A 49 -3.51 6.69 -6.56
CA GLN A 49 -3.25 8.06 -6.09
C GLN A 49 -1.81 8.30 -5.62
N SER A 50 -1.05 7.25 -5.35
CA SER A 50 0.35 7.34 -4.89
C SER A 50 1.08 6.00 -5.04
N ASP A 51 2.35 5.95 -4.63
CA ASP A 51 3.15 4.73 -4.52
C ASP A 51 2.44 3.65 -3.68
N THR A 52 1.92 4.00 -2.51
CA THR A 52 1.20 3.09 -1.58
C THR A 52 -0.32 3.12 -1.71
N GLY A 53 -0.89 4.10 -2.41
CA GLY A 53 -2.32 4.37 -2.45
C GLY A 53 -2.83 5.15 -1.23
N TYR A 54 -4.10 5.56 -1.26
CA TYR A 54 -4.73 6.28 -0.15
C TYR A 54 -6.07 5.68 0.27
N TYR A 55 -6.37 5.79 1.56
CA TYR A 55 -7.72 5.53 2.06
C TYR A 55 -8.69 6.55 1.46
N GLN A 56 -9.76 6.04 0.84
CA GLN A 56 -10.93 6.80 0.46
C GLN A 56 -12.09 6.42 1.36
N PHE A 57 -12.70 7.42 1.99
CA PHE A 57 -13.81 7.21 2.92
C PHE A 57 -15.16 7.33 2.21
N GLY A 58 -16.07 6.43 2.58
CA GLY A 58 -17.46 6.45 2.19
C GLY A 58 -18.38 6.87 3.34
N GLY A 59 -19.68 6.96 3.04
CA GLY A 59 -20.69 7.48 3.96
C GLY A 59 -21.09 8.93 3.66
N GLN A 60 -22.11 9.41 4.36
CA GLN A 60 -22.78 10.68 4.07
C GLN A 60 -21.83 11.91 4.18
N ASP A 61 -20.88 11.87 5.10
CA ASP A 61 -20.01 13.02 5.42
C ASP A 61 -18.67 13.02 4.67
N TYR A 62 -18.24 11.88 4.13
CA TYR A 62 -16.87 11.70 3.63
C TYR A 62 -16.78 11.17 2.20
N SER A 63 -17.91 10.96 1.53
CA SER A 63 -17.97 10.34 0.20
C SER A 63 -16.96 10.95 -0.78
N GLY A 64 -15.99 10.13 -1.20
CA GLY A 64 -15.00 10.48 -2.21
C GLY A 64 -13.77 11.22 -1.70
N GLN A 65 -13.67 11.49 -0.38
CA GLN A 65 -12.53 12.18 0.21
C GLN A 65 -11.39 11.21 0.52
N TYR A 66 -10.16 11.64 0.26
CA TYR A 66 -8.94 10.91 0.59
C TYR A 66 -8.42 11.37 1.95
N GLN A 67 -8.22 10.42 2.87
CA GLN A 67 -7.71 10.65 4.22
C GLN A 67 -8.30 11.90 4.91
N PRO A 68 -9.64 12.05 5.00
CA PRO A 68 -10.26 13.24 5.60
C PRO A 68 -10.06 13.30 7.12
N ASP A 69 -10.15 14.50 7.68
CA ASP A 69 -10.22 14.70 9.12
C ASP A 69 -11.58 14.21 9.66
N VAL A 70 -11.53 13.30 10.64
CA VAL A 70 -12.72 12.71 11.26
C VAL A 70 -13.01 13.39 12.59
N HIS A 71 -14.16 14.03 12.73
CA HIS A 71 -14.56 14.69 13.98
C HIS A 71 -15.37 13.76 14.88
N MET A 72 -14.98 13.61 16.15
CA MET A 72 -15.65 12.79 17.15
C MET A 72 -15.86 13.53 18.47
N THR A 73 -16.87 13.14 19.26
CA THR A 73 -17.16 13.73 20.58
C THR A 73 -16.83 12.76 21.71
N ILE A 74 -16.32 13.24 22.84
CA ILE A 74 -16.06 12.39 24.03
C ILE A 74 -17.35 11.69 24.49
N GLY A 75 -17.23 10.37 24.70
CA GLY A 75 -18.31 9.45 25.04
C GLY A 75 -18.92 8.71 23.85
N THR A 76 -18.41 8.92 22.64
CA THR A 76 -18.89 8.26 21.41
C THR A 76 -17.94 7.16 20.93
N ARG A 77 -18.43 6.33 20.01
CA ARG A 77 -17.73 5.24 19.36
C ARG A 77 -17.68 5.43 17.85
N LEU A 78 -16.47 5.39 17.29
CA LEU A 78 -16.22 5.35 15.86
C LEU A 78 -16.04 3.91 15.40
N ALA A 79 -16.54 3.56 14.22
CA ALA A 79 -16.22 2.32 13.51
C ALA A 79 -15.69 2.62 12.10
N PHE A 80 -14.63 1.91 11.73
CA PHE A 80 -14.23 1.74 10.34
C PHE A 80 -14.65 0.36 9.84
N GLU A 81 -15.35 0.31 8.70
CA GLU A 81 -15.75 -0.92 8.02
C GLU A 81 -14.86 -1.16 6.80
N GLN A 82 -14.17 -2.30 6.79
CA GLN A 82 -13.25 -2.70 5.71
C GLN A 82 -13.80 -3.92 4.96
N PHE A 83 -14.79 -3.71 4.11
CA PHE A 83 -15.37 -4.76 3.26
C PHE A 83 -15.05 -4.58 1.77
N ASP A 84 -14.66 -3.37 1.34
CA ASP A 84 -14.25 -3.16 -0.04
C ASP A 84 -12.99 -3.98 -0.33
N HIS A 85 -12.97 -4.65 -1.48
CA HIS A 85 -11.91 -5.58 -1.87
C HIS A 85 -10.53 -4.94 -2.01
N SER A 86 -10.46 -3.62 -2.12
CA SER A 86 -9.22 -2.85 -2.12
C SER A 86 -8.56 -2.75 -0.73
N ASN A 87 -9.30 -2.98 0.37
CA ASN A 87 -8.72 -2.99 1.72
C ASN A 87 -7.86 -4.22 2.01
N TRP A 88 -7.83 -5.24 1.13
CA TRP A 88 -6.95 -6.39 1.30
C TRP A 88 -5.49 -5.92 1.48
N MET A 89 -4.81 -6.44 2.51
CA MET A 89 -3.49 -5.99 2.97
C MET A 89 -3.37 -4.55 3.48
N ASN A 90 -4.49 -3.89 3.78
CA ASN A 90 -4.54 -2.53 4.31
C ASN A 90 -5.37 -2.44 5.60
N PRO A 91 -4.94 -3.08 6.70
CA PRO A 91 -5.64 -2.97 7.98
C PRO A 91 -5.56 -1.52 8.51
N ILE A 92 -6.70 -1.01 8.99
CA ILE A 92 -6.75 0.29 9.64
C ILE A 92 -6.51 0.14 11.15
N GLY A 93 -5.60 0.97 11.67
CA GLY A 93 -5.24 1.05 13.08
C GLY A 93 -5.30 2.47 13.62
N PHE A 94 -4.98 2.62 14.89
CA PHE A 94 -4.98 3.92 15.57
C PHE A 94 -3.72 4.11 16.41
N SER A 95 -3.23 5.34 16.42
CA SER A 95 -2.00 5.72 17.12
C SER A 95 -2.06 7.17 17.62
N PHE A 96 -1.15 7.50 18.55
CA PHE A 96 -0.91 8.89 18.96
C PHE A 96 -0.02 9.66 17.96
N HIS A 97 0.50 8.99 16.93
CA HIS A 97 1.50 9.50 16.00
C HIS A 97 1.17 9.10 14.56
N PRO A 98 1.19 10.02 13.58
CA PRO A 98 1.07 9.64 12.18
C PRO A 98 2.30 8.84 11.73
N ASP A 99 2.13 8.07 10.64
CA ASP A 99 3.15 7.16 10.09
C ASP A 99 4.43 7.83 9.57
N ASN A 100 4.50 9.15 9.58
CA ASN A 100 5.61 9.94 9.08
C ASN A 100 6.55 10.49 10.16
N VAL A 101 6.22 10.29 11.44
CA VAL A 101 7.01 10.87 12.53
C VAL A 101 8.16 9.98 13.00
N ALA A 102 8.33 8.80 12.41
CA ALA A 102 9.46 7.95 12.72
C ALA A 102 10.75 8.49 12.08
N THR A 103 11.66 9.06 12.88
CA THR A 103 13.10 9.01 12.58
C THR A 103 13.50 7.56 12.25
N PRO A 104 14.58 7.32 11.51
CA PRO A 104 15.02 5.95 11.26
C PRO A 104 15.22 5.10 12.54
N SER A 105 15.58 5.71 13.67
CA SER A 105 15.60 5.05 14.99
C SER A 105 14.21 4.73 15.56
N GLU A 106 13.21 5.58 15.30
CA GLU A 106 11.80 5.31 15.61
C GLU A 106 11.16 4.36 14.59
N TRP A 107 11.84 4.06 13.48
CA TRP A 107 11.45 3.03 12.50
C TRP A 107 11.83 1.62 12.95
N ALA A 108 12.95 1.49 13.69
CA ALA A 108 13.37 0.24 14.34
C ALA A 108 12.50 -0.10 15.56
N ASN A 109 12.03 0.93 16.26
CA ASN A 109 11.08 0.79 17.35
C ASN A 109 9.69 0.79 16.74
N ASN A 110 9.24 -0.37 16.25
CA ASN A 110 7.93 -0.67 15.62
C ASN A 110 6.68 -0.24 16.43
N ASP A 111 6.85 0.52 17.49
CA ASP A 111 5.85 0.94 18.45
C ASP A 111 5.56 2.43 18.26
N LEU A 112 4.87 2.75 17.16
CA LEU A 112 4.11 3.99 17.01
C LEU A 112 2.95 3.97 18.03
N THR A 113 3.27 3.90 19.33
CA THR A 113 2.39 3.64 20.50
C THR A 113 0.96 3.34 20.08
N GLN A 114 0.75 2.11 19.63
CA GLN A 114 -0.56 1.65 19.23
C GLN A 114 -1.53 1.90 20.39
N LEU A 115 -2.75 2.34 20.09
CA LEU A 115 -3.73 2.49 21.14
C LEU A 115 -4.03 1.13 21.79
N SER A 116 -4.05 1.11 23.12
CA SER A 116 -4.37 -0.06 23.94
C SER A 116 -5.72 -0.68 23.54
N SER A 117 -5.84 -2.00 23.78
CA SER A 117 -7.08 -2.78 23.63
C SER A 117 -8.23 -2.35 24.56
N GLU A 118 -7.95 -1.41 25.48
CA GLU A 118 -8.96 -0.67 26.24
C GLU A 118 -9.78 0.27 25.34
N TYR A 119 -9.14 0.92 24.37
CA TYR A 119 -9.77 1.92 23.49
C TYR A 119 -10.16 1.33 22.13
N VAL A 120 -9.40 0.36 21.64
CA VAL A 120 -9.55 -0.20 20.29
C VAL A 120 -10.04 -1.64 20.34
N LYS A 121 -11.05 -1.95 19.53
CA LYS A 121 -11.62 -3.30 19.42
C LYS A 121 -11.72 -3.72 17.95
N TYR A 122 -11.41 -4.98 17.68
CA TYR A 122 -11.40 -5.55 16.34
C TYR A 122 -12.45 -6.64 16.24
N TYR A 123 -13.22 -6.64 15.15
CA TYR A 123 -14.26 -7.63 14.89
C TYR A 123 -14.13 -8.21 13.48
N VAL A 124 -14.33 -9.52 13.38
CA VAL A 124 -14.43 -10.25 12.11
C VAL A 124 -15.72 -11.05 12.12
N ASP A 125 -16.57 -10.80 11.13
CA ASP A 125 -17.88 -11.45 11.00
C ASP A 125 -18.72 -11.36 12.28
N GLY A 126 -18.57 -10.24 13.01
CA GLY A 126 -19.28 -9.99 14.26
C GLY A 126 -18.65 -10.55 15.53
N THR A 127 -17.54 -11.28 15.40
CA THR A 127 -16.82 -11.85 16.55
C THR A 127 -15.64 -10.95 16.91
N GLU A 128 -15.53 -10.57 18.19
CA GLU A 128 -14.36 -9.84 18.70
C GLU A 128 -13.12 -10.74 18.63
N ILE A 129 -12.03 -10.20 18.11
CA ILE A 129 -10.74 -10.88 18.02
C ILE A 129 -9.63 -9.97 18.55
N ASP A 130 -8.48 -10.55 18.87
CA ASP A 130 -7.29 -9.79 19.23
C ASP A 130 -6.68 -9.10 18.00
N HIS A 131 -5.89 -8.06 18.27
CA HIS A 131 -5.23 -7.25 17.26
C HIS A 131 -4.30 -8.07 16.35
N ASP A 132 -3.46 -8.93 16.91
CA ASP A 132 -2.53 -9.73 16.12
C ASP A 132 -3.27 -10.66 15.15
N THR A 133 -4.37 -11.26 15.61
CA THR A 133 -5.24 -12.08 14.75
C THR A 133 -5.87 -11.24 13.66
N TYR A 134 -6.36 -10.04 13.99
CA TYR A 134 -6.92 -9.11 13.01
C TYR A 134 -5.90 -8.77 11.91
N GLN A 135 -4.70 -8.34 12.29
CA GLN A 135 -3.63 -7.99 11.34
C GLN A 135 -3.20 -9.19 10.48
N ARG A 136 -3.06 -10.40 11.08
CA ARG A 136 -2.70 -11.62 10.34
C ARG A 136 -3.71 -11.99 9.26
N LEU A 137 -5.01 -11.72 9.48
CA LEU A 137 -6.04 -12.04 8.50
C LEU A 137 -5.88 -11.21 7.22
N PHE A 138 -5.40 -9.98 7.29
CA PHE A 138 -5.11 -9.15 6.11
C PHE A 138 -3.95 -9.67 5.26
N GLY A 139 -3.15 -10.61 5.77
CA GLY A 139 -2.10 -11.31 5.02
C GLY A 139 -2.54 -12.64 4.40
N GLN A 140 -3.80 -13.05 4.59
CA GLN A 140 -4.35 -14.27 3.95
C GLN A 140 -4.52 -14.05 2.43
N PRO A 141 -4.56 -15.13 1.62
CA PRO A 141 -4.87 -15.02 0.20
C PRO A 141 -6.15 -14.19 -0.03
N ARG A 142 -6.12 -13.32 -1.04
CA ARG A 142 -7.18 -12.32 -1.28
C ARG A 142 -8.58 -12.92 -1.32
N ASP A 143 -8.74 -14.07 -1.98
CA ASP A 143 -10.02 -14.80 -2.08
C ASP A 143 -10.54 -15.36 -0.77
N SER A 144 -9.65 -15.63 0.18
CA SER A 144 -10.01 -16.03 1.54
C SER A 144 -10.43 -14.80 2.34
N TRP A 145 -9.62 -13.74 2.31
CA TRP A 145 -9.86 -12.50 3.04
C TRP A 145 -11.21 -11.86 2.67
N ARG A 146 -11.56 -11.80 1.38
CA ARG A 146 -12.81 -11.19 0.88
C ARG A 146 -14.10 -11.87 1.35
N ARG A 147 -14.02 -13.03 2.01
CA ARG A 147 -15.19 -13.75 2.54
C ARG A 147 -15.65 -13.27 3.91
N SER A 148 -14.85 -12.41 4.55
CA SER A 148 -15.11 -11.90 5.88
C SER A 148 -15.34 -10.39 5.88
N VAL A 149 -16.09 -9.92 6.87
CA VAL A 149 -16.33 -8.50 7.13
C VAL A 149 -15.47 -8.06 8.31
N PHE A 150 -14.60 -7.09 8.07
CA PHE A 150 -13.67 -6.55 9.07
C PHE A 150 -14.18 -5.22 9.61
N ARG A 151 -14.13 -5.06 10.93
CA ARG A 151 -14.44 -3.79 11.60
C ARG A 151 -13.43 -3.47 12.68
N THR A 152 -13.07 -2.20 12.76
CA THR A 152 -12.25 -1.66 13.84
C THR A 152 -13.02 -0.55 14.54
N TYR A 153 -13.12 -0.63 15.86
CA TYR A 153 -13.80 0.34 16.70
C TYR A 153 -12.80 1.15 17.52
N LEU A 154 -13.09 2.43 17.68
CA LEU A 154 -12.41 3.33 18.60
C LEU A 154 -13.42 3.94 19.57
N ASN A 155 -13.24 3.69 20.86
CA ASN A 155 -14.01 4.35 21.92
C ASN A 155 -13.34 5.68 22.30
N ILE A 156 -14.06 6.79 22.13
CA ILE A 156 -13.56 8.13 22.42
C ILE A 156 -13.84 8.46 23.89
N THR A 157 -12.95 8.06 24.79
CA THR A 157 -13.10 8.33 26.22
C THR A 157 -12.42 9.65 26.63
N GLN A 158 -12.69 10.12 27.86
CA GLN A 158 -11.99 11.30 28.38
C GLN A 158 -10.49 10.99 28.54
N GLU A 159 -10.17 9.79 29.01
CA GLU A 159 -8.79 9.32 29.20
C GLU A 159 -8.02 9.30 27.88
N LEU A 160 -8.64 8.80 26.79
CA LEU A 160 -8.02 8.84 25.46
C LEU A 160 -7.79 10.28 24.99
N ALA A 161 -8.78 11.15 25.18
CA ALA A 161 -8.68 12.57 24.82
C ALA A 161 -7.56 13.26 25.60
N ASP A 162 -7.43 12.97 26.90
CA ASP A 162 -6.37 13.50 27.75
C ASP A 162 -4.99 12.99 27.32
N LEU A 163 -4.86 11.75 26.83
CA LEU A 163 -3.58 11.22 26.34
C LEU A 163 -3.15 11.80 24.99
N SER A 164 -4.06 12.43 24.25
CA SER A 164 -3.77 13.00 22.93
C SER A 164 -2.89 14.26 22.97
N ARG A 165 -2.37 14.65 21.80
CA ARG A 165 -1.71 15.95 21.55
C ARG A 165 -2.66 16.84 20.74
N GLY A 166 -3.09 17.96 21.31
CA GLY A 166 -4.02 18.89 20.65
C GLY A 166 -5.41 18.31 20.39
N GLY A 167 -5.83 17.27 21.13
CA GLY A 167 -7.10 16.59 20.88
C GLY A 167 -7.10 15.72 19.63
N VAL A 168 -5.94 15.21 19.20
CA VAL A 168 -5.83 14.44 17.95
C VAL A 168 -5.30 13.03 18.20
N ILE A 169 -6.01 12.07 17.61
CA ILE A 169 -5.58 10.69 17.38
C ILE A 169 -5.41 10.51 15.87
N TYR A 170 -4.53 9.62 15.45
CA TYR A 170 -4.34 9.32 14.04
C TYR A 170 -4.94 7.96 13.72
N TYR A 171 -5.66 7.87 12.60
CA TYR A 171 -5.90 6.58 11.96
C TYR A 171 -4.77 6.34 10.96
N THR A 172 -4.28 5.11 10.87
CA THR A 172 -3.13 4.74 10.04
C THR A 172 -3.39 3.42 9.35
N ASN A 173 -2.63 3.13 8.29
CA ASN A 173 -2.47 1.75 7.83
C ASN A 173 -1.43 1.07 8.73
N GLU A 174 -1.70 -0.14 9.22
CA GLU A 174 -0.78 -0.84 10.13
C GLU A 174 0.33 -1.62 9.41
N ILE A 175 0.29 -1.69 8.09
CA ILE A 175 1.28 -2.40 7.26
C ILE A 175 2.05 -1.42 6.38
N LEU A 176 1.37 -0.43 5.80
CA LEU A 176 1.92 0.53 4.86
C LEU A 176 2.03 1.93 5.47
N ARG A 177 2.98 2.73 4.99
CA ARG A 177 3.19 4.12 5.40
C ARG A 177 2.53 5.09 4.41
N LYS A 178 2.54 6.38 4.78
CA LYS A 178 1.95 7.52 4.04
C LYS A 178 0.42 7.47 3.93
N MET A 179 -0.23 6.67 4.78
CA MET A 179 -1.66 6.41 4.78
C MET A 179 -2.31 6.81 6.11
N SER A 180 -1.83 7.89 6.73
CA SER A 180 -2.36 8.44 7.98
C SER A 180 -3.32 9.61 7.76
N GLY A 181 -4.32 9.73 8.62
CA GLY A 181 -5.16 10.93 8.73
C GLY A 181 -5.57 11.19 10.19
N LYS A 182 -6.35 12.24 10.43
CA LYS A 182 -6.66 12.69 11.80
C LYS A 182 -8.05 12.28 12.25
N ILE A 183 -8.14 12.04 13.55
CA ILE A 183 -9.38 12.01 14.34
C ILE A 183 -9.30 13.17 15.33
N ILE A 184 -10.14 14.17 15.14
CA ILE A 184 -10.22 15.37 15.96
C ILE A 184 -11.28 15.16 17.04
N ILE A 185 -10.85 15.20 18.30
CA ILE A 185 -11.70 14.97 19.46
C ILE A 185 -12.26 16.30 19.98
N HIS A 186 -13.57 16.31 20.18
CA HIS A 186 -14.33 17.40 20.78
C HIS A 186 -14.86 17.00 22.16
N ASN A 187 -14.83 17.96 23.09
CA ASN A 187 -15.54 17.87 24.36
C ASN A 187 -17.06 17.84 24.13
N LYS A 188 -17.83 17.47 25.16
CA LYS A 188 -19.30 17.42 25.08
C LYS A 188 -19.97 18.77 24.82
N ASP A 189 -19.28 19.88 25.11
CA ASP A 189 -19.74 21.25 24.83
C ASP A 189 -19.42 21.70 23.39
N GLY A 190 -18.82 20.82 22.57
CA GLY A 190 -18.41 21.08 21.18
C GLY A 190 -17.05 21.74 21.04
N SER A 191 -16.44 22.22 22.14
CA SER A 191 -15.08 22.75 22.10
C SER A 191 -14.06 21.65 21.77
N ARG A 192 -12.93 22.03 21.17
CA ARG A 192 -11.86 21.07 20.85
C ARG A 192 -11.18 20.58 22.12
N ALA A 193 -10.94 19.28 22.25
CA ALA A 193 -10.15 18.74 23.35
C ALA A 193 -8.70 19.24 23.22
N ALA A 194 -8.07 19.61 24.34
CA ALA A 194 -6.70 20.12 24.31
C ALA A 194 -5.64 19.01 24.36
N GLY A 195 -5.97 17.88 25.01
CA GLY A 195 -5.00 16.85 25.39
C GLY A 195 -4.02 17.32 26.48
N SER A 196 -3.31 16.37 27.10
CA SER A 196 -2.33 16.62 28.17
C SER A 196 -0.88 16.56 27.68
N LYS A 197 -0.64 16.06 26.46
CA LYS A 197 0.70 15.88 25.88
C LYS A 197 1.20 17.08 25.06
N GLY A 198 0.54 18.22 25.21
CA GLY A 198 0.82 19.46 24.48
C GLY A 198 -0.24 19.79 23.44
N SER A 199 -0.29 21.05 23.02
CA SER A 199 -1.28 21.56 22.05
C SER A 199 -0.84 21.39 20.58
N GLN A 200 0.44 21.09 20.34
CA GLN A 200 0.97 20.99 18.97
C GLN A 200 0.72 19.60 18.39
N GLU A 201 -0.10 19.56 17.35
CA GLU A 201 -0.33 18.38 16.52
C GLU A 201 0.91 18.04 15.69
N GLN A 202 1.01 16.77 15.32
CA GLN A 202 2.01 16.34 14.35
C GLN A 202 1.49 16.57 12.94
N THR A 203 2.42 16.93 12.06
CA THR A 203 2.11 17.23 10.66
C THR A 203 1.93 15.91 9.92
N LEU A 204 0.83 15.78 9.17
CA LEU A 204 0.64 14.66 8.25
C LEU A 204 1.52 14.83 7.01
N GLN A 205 1.84 13.72 6.35
CA GLN A 205 2.28 13.81 4.96
C GLN A 205 1.14 14.37 4.12
N PRO A 206 1.41 15.31 3.20
CA PRO A 206 0.39 15.78 2.29
C PRO A 206 -0.07 14.63 1.39
N VAL A 207 -1.37 14.58 1.11
CA VAL A 207 -1.93 13.71 0.08
C VAL A 207 -1.38 14.18 -1.26
N ASN A 208 -0.67 13.29 -1.97
CA ASN A 208 -0.17 13.57 -3.30
C ASN A 208 -1.35 13.66 -4.29
N VAL A 209 -1.26 14.58 -5.23
CA VAL A 209 -2.20 14.66 -6.36
C VAL A 209 -1.43 14.20 -7.59
N PRO A 210 -1.77 13.05 -8.20
CA PRO A 210 -1.05 12.58 -9.37
C PRO A 210 -1.08 13.60 -10.51
N ASP A 211 0.05 13.71 -11.21
CA ASP A 211 0.16 14.58 -12.37
C ASP A 211 -0.62 14.03 -13.58
N GLY A 212 -0.68 14.80 -14.67
CA GLY A 212 -1.44 14.39 -15.86
C GLY A 212 -0.93 13.11 -16.53
N ILE A 213 0.38 12.84 -16.46
CA ILE A 213 1.00 11.62 -16.99
C ILE A 213 0.65 10.43 -16.11
N ASP A 214 0.82 10.55 -14.80
CA ASP A 214 0.48 9.50 -13.84
C ASP A 214 -1.01 9.19 -13.84
N LEU A 215 -1.86 10.21 -13.98
CA LEU A 215 -3.28 10.01 -14.22
C LEU A 215 -3.51 9.25 -15.53
N THR A 216 -2.80 9.59 -16.60
CA THR A 216 -2.96 8.91 -17.90
C THR A 216 -2.51 7.46 -17.84
N CYS A 217 -1.38 7.19 -17.20
CA CYS A 217 -0.73 5.89 -17.15
C CYS A 217 -1.23 4.99 -16.00
N GLY A 218 -1.89 5.55 -14.99
CA GLY A 218 -2.27 4.85 -13.76
C GLY A 218 -1.06 4.56 -12.87
N THR A 219 -0.10 5.49 -12.75
CA THR A 219 1.20 5.30 -12.09
C THR A 219 1.51 6.37 -11.05
N ASP A 220 2.72 6.32 -10.48
CA ASP A 220 3.30 7.38 -9.64
C ASP A 220 4.75 7.70 -10.06
N GLY A 221 5.02 8.99 -10.28
CA GLY A 221 6.30 9.59 -10.59
C GLY A 221 6.86 9.24 -11.96
N LEU A 222 6.05 9.28 -13.02
CA LEU A 222 6.47 8.88 -14.37
C LEU A 222 6.85 10.05 -15.31
N GLU A 223 6.38 11.27 -15.02
CA GLU A 223 6.53 12.44 -15.91
C GLU A 223 7.97 12.66 -16.39
N ASP A 224 8.95 12.62 -15.48
CA ASP A 224 10.36 12.87 -15.79
C ASP A 224 10.99 11.82 -16.72
N TYR A 225 10.40 10.63 -16.86
CA TYR A 225 10.95 9.53 -17.66
C TYR A 225 10.25 9.39 -19.02
N MET A 226 9.27 10.24 -19.32
CA MET A 226 8.51 10.20 -20.56
C MET A 226 9.36 10.56 -21.77
N SER A 227 9.35 9.73 -22.82
CA SER A 227 9.99 10.08 -24.09
C SER A 227 9.10 10.99 -24.95
N PRO A 228 9.65 11.98 -25.69
CA PRO A 228 11.06 12.39 -25.75
C PRO A 228 11.42 13.57 -24.83
N ASN A 229 10.48 14.05 -24.01
CA ASN A 229 10.59 15.37 -23.36
C ASN A 229 10.89 15.31 -21.87
N GLY A 230 10.83 14.13 -21.25
CA GLY A 230 11.13 13.92 -19.84
C GLY A 230 12.60 14.17 -19.56
N LYS A 231 12.88 14.76 -18.39
CA LYS A 231 14.24 15.10 -17.92
C LYS A 231 15.21 13.91 -17.98
N TYR A 232 14.70 12.72 -17.66
CA TYR A 232 15.42 11.45 -17.63
C TYR A 232 14.93 10.50 -18.73
N SER A 233 14.45 11.03 -19.86
CA SER A 233 14.02 10.18 -20.97
C SER A 233 15.17 9.31 -21.50
N CYS A 234 14.89 8.02 -21.73
CA CYS A 234 15.90 7.07 -22.16
C CYS A 234 16.06 7.05 -23.68
N SER A 235 17.31 6.86 -24.14
CA SER A 235 17.60 6.55 -25.54
C SER A 235 17.44 5.05 -25.85
N GLN A 236 17.49 4.21 -24.82
CA GLN A 236 17.29 2.77 -24.91
C GLN A 236 15.86 2.47 -25.36
N ARG A 237 15.69 1.40 -26.13
CA ARG A 237 14.38 0.93 -26.58
C ARG A 237 14.05 -0.39 -25.88
N PHE A 238 13.04 -0.37 -25.02
CA PHE A 238 12.61 -1.56 -24.27
C PHE A 238 11.63 -2.46 -25.05
N PHE A 239 11.00 -1.93 -26.11
CA PHE A 239 10.12 -2.69 -27.01
C PHE A 239 10.63 -2.75 -28.45
N CYS A 240 10.50 -3.92 -29.08
CA CYS A 240 10.63 -4.06 -30.53
C CYS A 240 9.41 -3.43 -31.24
N GLY A 241 9.62 -2.83 -32.41
CA GLY A 241 8.52 -2.23 -33.18
C GLY A 241 8.02 -0.89 -32.61
N ALA A 242 7.21 -0.17 -33.38
CA ALA A 242 6.77 1.19 -33.06
C ALA A 242 6.02 1.27 -31.71
N ILE A 243 6.26 2.35 -30.95
CA ILE A 243 5.64 2.60 -29.63
C ILE A 243 4.57 3.67 -29.85
N GLU A 244 3.34 3.24 -30.14
CA GLU A 244 2.31 4.15 -30.66
C GLU A 244 1.20 4.39 -29.63
N THR A 245 0.82 3.36 -28.89
CA THR A 245 -0.28 3.43 -27.92
C THR A 245 0.13 4.16 -26.64
N VAL A 246 -0.86 4.69 -25.92
CA VAL A 246 -0.64 5.30 -24.60
C VAL A 246 -0.04 4.29 -23.63
N TYR A 247 -0.58 3.07 -23.60
CA TYR A 247 -0.07 1.99 -22.75
C TYR A 247 1.40 1.68 -23.03
N GLU A 248 1.81 1.49 -24.29
CA GLU A 248 3.21 1.21 -24.64
C GLU A 248 4.14 2.36 -24.25
N LYS A 249 3.69 3.61 -24.39
CA LYS A 249 4.45 4.80 -23.95
C LYS A 249 4.63 4.82 -22.44
N CYS A 250 3.59 4.48 -21.68
CA CYS A 250 3.65 4.36 -20.23
C CYS A 250 4.65 3.28 -19.80
N ILE A 251 4.53 2.04 -20.32
CA ILE A 251 5.45 0.96 -19.94
C ILE A 251 6.90 1.30 -20.32
N HIS A 252 7.11 1.94 -21.49
CA HIS A 252 8.43 2.38 -21.90
C HIS A 252 9.07 3.37 -20.92
N ALA A 253 8.29 4.32 -20.41
CA ALA A 253 8.77 5.25 -19.39
C ALA A 253 9.03 4.56 -18.03
N MET A 254 8.26 3.52 -17.68
CA MET A 254 8.47 2.78 -16.42
C MET A 254 9.77 1.96 -16.46
N ASP A 255 10.04 1.31 -17.59
CA ASP A 255 11.32 0.62 -17.80
C ASP A 255 12.49 1.60 -17.84
N CYS A 256 12.29 2.79 -18.39
CA CYS A 256 13.26 3.86 -18.33
C CYS A 256 13.54 4.31 -16.89
N LYS A 257 12.49 4.52 -16.09
CA LYS A 257 12.59 4.83 -14.66
C LYS A 257 13.39 3.76 -13.92
N MET A 258 13.04 2.49 -14.11
CA MET A 258 13.78 1.37 -13.52
C MET A 258 15.25 1.37 -13.94
N TYR A 259 15.54 1.62 -15.23
CA TYR A 259 16.91 1.66 -15.75
C TYR A 259 17.77 2.75 -15.09
N HIS A 260 17.19 3.91 -14.80
CA HIS A 260 17.87 4.98 -14.06
C HIS A 260 17.96 4.66 -12.56
N GLU A 261 16.86 4.27 -11.93
CA GLU A 261 16.77 4.13 -10.48
C GLU A 261 17.47 2.87 -9.95
N MET A 262 17.73 1.87 -10.79
CA MET A 262 18.56 0.72 -10.42
C MET A 262 20.08 1.00 -10.50
N ARG A 263 20.50 2.23 -10.82
CA ARG A 263 21.93 2.62 -10.81
C ARG A 263 22.38 3.05 -9.42
N ALA A 264 22.29 2.13 -8.48
CA ALA A 264 22.58 2.37 -7.08
C ALA A 264 24.08 2.31 -6.75
N SER A 265 24.44 2.84 -5.58
CA SER A 265 25.76 2.70 -4.98
C SER A 265 26.07 1.23 -4.76
N GLY A 266 27.27 0.83 -5.15
CA GLY A 266 27.72 -0.54 -5.03
C GLY A 266 28.06 -0.91 -3.58
N TYR A 267 28.29 -2.21 -3.37
CA TYR A 267 28.79 -2.75 -2.10
C TYR A 267 30.00 -1.98 -1.56
N ASP A 268 30.82 -1.40 -2.43
CA ASP A 268 32.01 -0.67 -2.00
C ASP A 268 31.75 0.58 -1.17
N ASP A 269 30.55 1.16 -1.25
CA ASP A 269 30.18 2.28 -0.41
C ASP A 269 29.74 1.75 0.97
N HIS A 270 28.63 1.02 1.06
CA HIS A 270 28.01 0.67 2.34
C HIS A 270 28.47 -0.68 2.96
N LYS A 271 29.24 -1.50 2.23
CA LYS A 271 29.82 -2.80 2.67
C LYS A 271 28.80 -3.83 3.19
N ASP A 272 27.59 -3.87 2.61
CA ASP A 272 26.52 -4.80 3.01
C ASP A 272 25.67 -5.26 1.80
N GLU A 273 25.60 -6.56 1.55
CA GLU A 273 24.89 -7.12 0.39
C GLU A 273 23.36 -6.89 0.43
N LEU A 274 22.75 -6.84 1.61
CA LEU A 274 21.32 -6.55 1.77
C LEU A 274 20.99 -5.09 1.45
N VAL A 275 21.93 -4.18 1.68
CA VAL A 275 21.80 -2.77 1.24
C VAL A 275 21.87 -2.69 -0.28
N THR A 276 22.81 -3.38 -0.94
CA THR A 276 22.84 -3.46 -2.42
C THR A 276 21.52 -4.04 -2.95
N PHE A 277 21.06 -5.16 -2.38
CA PHE A 277 19.81 -5.80 -2.78
C PHE A 277 18.62 -4.85 -2.63
N SER A 278 18.49 -4.17 -1.49
CA SER A 278 17.36 -3.28 -1.21
C SER A 278 17.32 -2.08 -2.17
N GLN A 279 18.48 -1.46 -2.44
CA GLN A 279 18.57 -0.35 -3.39
C GLN A 279 18.17 -0.74 -4.81
N LEU A 280 18.46 -1.98 -5.25
CA LEU A 280 18.09 -2.48 -6.57
C LEU A 280 16.65 -2.96 -6.64
N MET A 281 16.17 -3.62 -5.58
CA MET A 281 14.87 -4.26 -5.58
C MET A 281 13.72 -3.30 -5.31
N ILE A 282 13.95 -2.19 -4.61
CA ILE A 282 12.92 -1.15 -4.45
C ILE A 282 12.46 -0.57 -5.81
N PRO A 283 13.33 -0.03 -6.67
CA PRO A 283 12.92 0.47 -7.99
C PRO A 283 12.45 -0.64 -8.93
N HIS A 284 13.03 -1.85 -8.85
CA HIS A 284 12.51 -3.01 -9.59
C HIS A 284 11.06 -3.33 -9.20
N HIS A 285 10.73 -3.33 -7.90
CA HIS A 285 9.38 -3.57 -7.43
C HIS A 285 8.42 -2.43 -7.80
N MET A 286 8.88 -1.17 -7.72
CA MET A 286 8.07 -0.03 -8.16
C MET A 286 7.72 -0.12 -9.65
N ASN A 287 8.65 -0.59 -10.50
CA ASN A 287 8.37 -0.83 -11.91
C ASN A 287 7.26 -1.87 -12.09
N ALA A 288 7.37 -3.02 -11.43
CA ALA A 288 6.36 -4.09 -11.52
C ALA A 288 4.98 -3.63 -11.01
N ILE A 289 4.94 -2.86 -9.92
CA ILE A 289 3.71 -2.24 -9.40
C ILE A 289 3.10 -1.31 -10.43
N ASN A 290 3.89 -0.40 -11.01
CA ASN A 290 3.42 0.54 -12.01
C ASN A 290 2.92 -0.15 -13.29
N MET A 291 3.58 -1.23 -13.74
CA MET A 291 3.09 -2.03 -14.86
C MET A 291 1.74 -2.68 -14.55
N ALA A 292 1.57 -3.22 -13.33
CA ALA A 292 0.31 -3.84 -12.91
C ALA A 292 -0.82 -2.81 -12.81
N LYS A 293 -0.57 -1.65 -12.19
CA LYS A 293 -1.54 -0.54 -12.15
C LYS A 293 -1.88 -0.03 -13.56
N SER A 294 -0.89 0.12 -14.43
CA SER A 294 -1.12 0.57 -15.81
C SER A 294 -1.96 -0.39 -16.63
N LEU A 295 -1.71 -1.70 -16.49
CA LEU A 295 -2.55 -2.70 -17.13
C LEU A 295 -4.01 -2.58 -16.64
N LEU A 296 -4.24 -2.45 -15.34
CA LEU A 296 -5.58 -2.24 -14.78
C LEU A 296 -6.25 -0.97 -15.33
N ASN A 297 -5.49 0.12 -15.46
CA ASN A 297 -6.00 1.40 -15.94
C ASN A 297 -6.35 1.41 -17.44
N HIS A 298 -5.64 0.62 -18.26
CA HIS A 298 -5.83 0.59 -19.71
C HIS A 298 -6.62 -0.63 -20.22
N TYR A 299 -7.03 -1.55 -19.34
CA TYR A 299 -7.76 -2.74 -19.73
C TYR A 299 -9.20 -2.41 -20.18
N LYS A 300 -9.57 -2.82 -21.40
CA LYS A 300 -10.80 -2.38 -22.09
C LYS A 300 -12.11 -2.84 -21.45
N ASP A 301 -12.11 -3.93 -20.69
CA ASP A 301 -13.31 -4.41 -19.97
C ASP A 301 -13.42 -3.83 -18.55
N HIS A 302 -12.58 -2.86 -18.19
CA HIS A 302 -12.73 -2.11 -16.95
C HIS A 302 -13.86 -1.07 -17.13
N ASP A 303 -15.12 -1.50 -16.96
CA ASP A 303 -16.31 -0.65 -17.06
C ASP A 303 -16.36 0.37 -15.90
N GLY A 304 -15.50 1.39 -15.87
CA GLY A 304 -15.64 2.49 -14.92
C GLY A 304 -14.46 3.46 -14.88
N PRO A 305 -14.71 4.73 -14.47
CA PRO A 305 -13.65 5.64 -14.07
C PRO A 305 -12.79 5.05 -12.95
N ARG A 306 -11.54 5.51 -12.86
CA ARG A 306 -10.63 5.25 -11.73
C ARG A 306 -11.31 5.59 -10.40
N GLY A 307 -11.06 4.78 -9.37
CA GLY A 307 -11.43 5.12 -7.99
C GLY A 307 -12.93 5.30 -7.74
N VAL A 308 -13.82 4.65 -8.50
CA VAL A 308 -15.26 4.65 -8.20
C VAL A 308 -15.57 3.56 -7.16
N PRO A 309 -16.01 3.92 -5.95
CA PRO A 309 -16.41 2.96 -4.92
C PRO A 309 -17.55 2.06 -5.43
N GLY A 310 -17.47 0.76 -5.15
CA GLY A 310 -18.57 -0.17 -5.42
C GLY A 310 -18.69 -0.68 -6.86
N LYS A 311 -17.80 -0.31 -7.78
CA LYS A 311 -17.61 -1.08 -9.02
C LYS A 311 -16.57 -2.16 -8.77
N LEU A 312 -17.07 -3.34 -8.41
CA LEU A 312 -16.30 -4.55 -8.16
C LEU A 312 -15.19 -4.68 -9.22
N MET A 313 -13.95 -4.50 -8.76
CA MET A 313 -12.75 -4.85 -9.53
C MET A 313 -12.97 -6.23 -10.15
N PRO A 314 -12.66 -6.43 -11.45
CA PRO A 314 -12.96 -7.68 -12.11
C PRO A 314 -12.32 -8.85 -11.35
N THR A 315 -13.14 -9.79 -10.89
CA THR A 315 -12.76 -10.85 -9.93
C THR A 315 -12.32 -12.14 -10.65
N SER A 316 -11.50 -12.00 -11.69
CA SER A 316 -10.88 -13.19 -12.32
C SER A 316 -9.48 -13.38 -11.76
N ASP A 317 -9.03 -14.63 -11.65
CA ASP A 317 -7.68 -15.01 -11.16
C ASP A 317 -6.55 -14.11 -11.72
N ARG A 318 -6.68 -13.68 -12.99
CA ARG A 318 -5.71 -12.81 -13.66
C ARG A 318 -5.58 -11.42 -13.04
N PHE A 319 -6.68 -10.86 -12.54
CA PHE A 319 -6.69 -9.56 -11.87
C PHE A 319 -6.28 -9.70 -10.41
N ASP A 320 -6.60 -10.81 -9.75
CA ASP A 320 -6.08 -11.09 -8.40
C ASP A 320 -4.56 -11.09 -8.38
N THR A 321 -3.89 -11.69 -9.39
CA THR A 321 -2.44 -11.62 -9.54
C THR A 321 -1.92 -10.18 -9.63
N LEU A 322 -2.63 -9.27 -10.33
CA LEU A 322 -2.21 -7.87 -10.41
C LEU A 322 -2.30 -7.17 -9.06
N TYR A 323 -3.34 -7.46 -8.27
CA TYR A 323 -3.46 -6.92 -6.91
C TYR A 323 -2.43 -7.51 -5.96
N GLU A 324 -2.10 -8.80 -6.10
CA GLU A 324 -0.99 -9.43 -5.37
C GLU A 324 0.35 -8.77 -5.70
N VAL A 325 0.60 -8.43 -6.97
CA VAL A 325 1.79 -7.67 -7.36
C VAL A 325 1.77 -6.28 -6.73
N ILE A 326 0.67 -5.53 -6.88
CA ILE A 326 0.56 -4.15 -6.37
C ILE A 326 0.78 -4.13 -4.86
N MET A 327 -0.04 -4.86 -4.11
CA MET A 327 -0.01 -4.80 -2.65
C MET A 327 1.20 -5.55 -2.08
N GLY A 328 1.52 -6.74 -2.62
CA GLY A 328 2.60 -7.60 -2.15
C GLY A 328 3.97 -6.94 -2.30
N GLN A 329 4.23 -6.38 -3.48
CA GLN A 329 5.50 -5.69 -3.72
C GLN A 329 5.55 -4.33 -3.00
N THR A 330 4.42 -3.64 -2.81
CA THR A 330 4.38 -2.42 -1.99
C THR A 330 4.81 -2.72 -0.55
N GLN A 331 4.31 -3.82 0.05
CA GLN A 331 4.74 -4.25 1.38
C GLN A 331 6.24 -4.62 1.41
N GLN A 332 6.75 -5.30 0.39
CA GLN A 332 8.18 -5.65 0.29
C GLN A 332 9.05 -4.40 0.21
N ILE A 333 8.65 -3.38 -0.55
CA ILE A 333 9.32 -2.08 -0.60
C ILE A 333 9.37 -1.43 0.78
N GLN A 334 8.25 -1.39 1.52
CA GLN A 334 8.23 -0.79 2.87
C GLN A 334 9.19 -1.50 3.82
N LYS A 335 9.29 -2.84 3.75
CA LYS A 335 10.26 -3.63 4.56
C LYS A 335 11.71 -3.32 4.18
N MET A 336 12.01 -3.21 2.88
CA MET A 336 13.36 -2.84 2.42
C MET A 336 13.72 -1.41 2.84
N LYS A 337 12.78 -0.47 2.70
CA LYS A 337 12.95 0.91 3.18
C LYS A 337 13.16 0.95 4.70
N GLN A 338 12.44 0.15 5.47
CA GLN A 338 12.65 0.01 6.92
C GLN A 338 14.04 -0.46 7.28
N PHE A 339 14.52 -1.50 6.60
CA PHE A 339 15.88 -1.98 6.76
C PHE A 339 16.89 -0.87 6.49
N LEU A 340 16.81 -0.23 5.30
CA LEU A 340 17.73 0.85 4.90
C LEU A 340 17.74 2.01 5.88
N ALA A 341 16.58 2.37 6.41
CA ALA A 341 16.49 3.44 7.40
C ALA A 341 17.36 3.17 8.61
N THR A 342 17.29 1.97 9.16
CA THR A 342 17.95 1.62 10.42
C THR A 342 19.43 1.25 10.25
N HIS A 343 19.90 1.14 9.00
CA HIS A 343 21.22 0.64 8.67
C HIS A 343 22.30 1.71 8.80
N GLN A 344 23.16 1.58 9.82
CA GLN A 344 24.22 2.56 10.13
C GLN A 344 25.15 2.83 8.95
N GLY A 345 25.66 1.78 8.29
CA GLY A 345 26.58 1.94 7.16
C GLY A 345 25.95 2.57 5.92
N TYR A 346 24.62 2.74 5.88
CA TYR A 346 23.93 3.46 4.82
C TYR A 346 23.72 4.93 5.22
N GLN A 347 23.35 5.16 6.48
CA GLN A 347 23.26 6.50 7.07
C GLN A 347 24.60 7.24 7.09
N ASP A 348 25.72 6.53 7.31
CA ASP A 348 27.06 7.13 7.38
C ASP A 348 27.48 7.80 6.05
N TYR A 349 26.87 7.39 4.94
CA TYR A 349 27.04 8.01 3.61
C TYR A 349 26.04 9.14 3.33
N GLY A 350 25.22 9.52 4.31
CA GLY A 350 24.20 10.55 4.16
C GLY A 350 22.92 10.07 3.47
N PHE A 351 22.77 8.77 3.23
CA PHE A 351 21.56 8.20 2.65
C PHE A 351 20.49 7.94 3.71
N ASN A 352 19.23 8.00 3.29
CA ASN A 352 18.07 7.63 4.07
C ASN A 352 17.21 6.63 3.28
N ALA A 353 16.12 6.13 3.87
CA ALA A 353 15.32 5.09 3.24
C ALA A 353 14.65 5.47 1.90
N ASP A 354 14.54 6.76 1.60
CA ASP A 354 14.06 7.26 0.31
C ASP A 354 15.21 7.62 -0.64
N SER A 355 16.46 7.56 -0.18
CA SER A 355 17.67 7.67 -1.01
C SER A 355 17.89 6.39 -1.82
N VAL A 356 16.90 5.93 -2.54
CA VAL A 356 17.03 4.85 -3.54
C VAL A 356 16.97 5.47 -4.92
N GLY A 357 17.77 4.96 -5.86
CA GLY A 357 17.84 5.56 -7.19
C GLY A 357 19.27 5.69 -7.72
N PRO A 358 19.51 6.60 -8.68
CA PRO A 358 20.83 6.81 -9.24
C PRO A 358 21.76 7.48 -8.22
N HIS A 359 22.65 6.71 -7.58
CA HIS A 359 23.76 7.24 -6.78
C HIS A 359 25.05 7.36 -7.58
N CYS A 360 25.10 6.77 -8.78
CA CYS A 360 26.28 6.79 -9.63
C CYS A 360 26.52 8.13 -10.36
N GLU A 361 25.55 9.05 -10.38
CA GLU A 361 25.66 10.30 -11.17
C GLU A 361 26.45 11.41 -10.44
N ASP A 362 26.52 11.38 -9.11
CA ASP A 362 27.28 12.37 -8.29
C ASP A 362 28.68 11.88 -7.87
N HIS A 363 28.95 10.57 -7.96
CA HIS A 363 30.27 10.00 -7.71
C HIS A 363 31.00 9.79 -9.04
N GLY A 364 31.66 10.83 -9.54
CA GLY A 364 32.36 10.88 -10.84
C GLY A 364 33.48 9.86 -11.09
N LYS A 365 33.15 8.57 -11.06
CA LYS A 365 33.97 7.45 -11.52
C LYS A 365 33.07 6.37 -12.11
N GLU A 366 32.72 6.52 -13.38
CA GLU A 366 32.60 5.32 -14.22
C GLU A 366 33.96 4.62 -14.15
N VAL A 367 34.07 3.58 -13.33
CA VAL A 367 35.20 2.66 -13.43
C VAL A 367 34.93 1.82 -14.67
N SER A 368 35.66 2.11 -15.75
CA SER A 368 35.71 1.22 -16.90
C SER A 368 36.10 -0.17 -16.41
N VAL A 369 35.25 -1.16 -16.67
CA VAL A 369 35.68 -2.56 -16.59
C VAL A 369 36.64 -2.76 -17.76
N ASP A 370 37.92 -2.50 -17.51
CA ASP A 370 38.99 -2.76 -18.47
C ASP A 370 39.08 -4.27 -18.68
N ASN A 371 38.41 -4.75 -19.74
CA ASN A 371 38.50 -6.13 -20.21
C ASN A 371 39.80 -6.37 -21.01
N SER A 372 40.91 -5.78 -20.57
CA SER A 372 42.25 -5.95 -21.15
C SER A 372 43.14 -6.74 -20.21
N GLY A 373 42.69 -7.95 -19.86
CA GLY A 373 43.52 -8.98 -19.25
C GLY A 373 43.57 -10.18 -20.19
N SER A 374 44.57 -10.23 -21.07
CA SER A 374 44.91 -11.42 -21.86
C SER A 374 45.42 -12.51 -20.90
N GLY A 375 44.48 -13.21 -20.26
CA GLY A 375 44.72 -14.42 -19.48
C GLY A 375 44.02 -15.57 -20.17
N SER A 376 44.77 -16.38 -20.91
CA SER A 376 44.30 -17.63 -21.49
C SER A 376 43.81 -18.58 -20.38
N VAL A 377 42.50 -18.64 -20.17
CA VAL A 377 41.85 -19.65 -19.32
C VAL A 377 41.65 -20.89 -20.18
N ASN A 378 42.36 -21.97 -19.83
CA ASN A 378 42.14 -23.29 -20.42
C ASN A 378 40.69 -23.73 -20.16
N MET A 379 39.91 -23.80 -21.23
CA MET A 379 38.55 -24.30 -21.24
C MET A 379 38.61 -25.83 -21.06
N VAL A 380 38.47 -26.31 -19.82
CA VAL A 380 38.17 -27.72 -19.56
C VAL A 380 36.69 -27.93 -19.89
N LEU A 381 36.43 -28.47 -21.08
CA LEU A 381 35.11 -28.98 -21.47
C LEU A 381 34.71 -30.12 -20.53
N LEU A 382 33.75 -29.87 -19.64
CA LEU A 382 32.98 -30.91 -18.97
C LEU A 382 31.72 -31.21 -19.79
N PRO A 383 31.40 -32.49 -20.07
CA PRO A 383 30.34 -32.88 -21.00
C PRO A 383 28.93 -32.62 -20.45
N LEU A 384 28.05 -32.23 -21.38
CA LEU A 384 26.60 -32.05 -21.26
C LEU A 384 25.86 -33.36 -20.92
N THR A 385 25.94 -33.84 -19.68
CA THR A 385 24.97 -34.82 -19.14
C THR A 385 24.89 -34.73 -17.62
N MET A 386 24.30 -33.67 -17.06
CA MET A 386 23.86 -33.67 -15.65
C MET A 386 22.85 -32.57 -15.29
N TRP A 387 21.96 -32.22 -16.23
CA TRP A 387 20.82 -31.31 -15.99
C TRP A 387 19.51 -32.11 -15.94
N ALA A 388 19.36 -32.92 -14.90
CA ALA A 388 18.07 -33.47 -14.50
C ALA A 388 18.20 -33.91 -13.04
N LEU A 389 17.67 -33.08 -12.13
CA LEU A 389 17.20 -33.39 -10.76
C LEU A 389 17.38 -32.13 -9.91
N LEU A 390 16.37 -31.27 -9.94
CA LEU A 390 15.99 -30.31 -8.89
C LEU A 390 14.79 -29.56 -9.45
N TRP A 391 13.62 -30.19 -9.43
CA TRP A 391 12.29 -29.58 -9.51
C TRP A 391 11.31 -30.68 -9.09
N MET A 392 11.12 -30.80 -7.78
CA MET A 392 9.94 -31.42 -7.17
C MET A 392 9.50 -30.52 -6.01
N PRO A 393 8.20 -30.28 -5.84
CA PRO A 393 7.67 -29.47 -4.76
C PRO A 393 7.71 -30.28 -3.45
N ILE A 394 8.25 -29.71 -2.39
CA ILE A 394 8.08 -30.26 -1.05
C ILE A 394 6.77 -29.70 -0.50
N GLN A 395 5.73 -30.53 -0.52
CA GLN A 395 4.63 -30.42 0.43
C GLN A 395 5.12 -30.96 1.79
N GLY A 396 4.91 -30.16 2.84
CA GLY A 396 5.15 -30.51 4.23
C GLY A 396 4.56 -29.45 5.13
#